data_AF-A0A943UFL3-F1
#
_entry.id   AF-A0A943UFL3-F1
#
_cell.length_a   1.000
_cell.length_b   1.000
_cell.length_c   1.000
_cell.angle_alpha   90.00
_cell.angle_beta   90.00
_cell.angle_gamma   90.00
#
_symmetry.space_group_name_H-M   'P 1'
#
loop_
_entity.id
_entity.type
_entity.pdbx_description
1 polymer ?
#
loop_
_entity_poly.entity_id
_entity_poly.type
_entity_poly.pdbx_seq_one_letter_code
_entity_poly.pdbx_strand_id
1 'polypeptide(L)'
;MAKMWRRRMGGMILCSMACTTVMLAVQGRIREAIPLHLCSVSALAAAVLAFMPVQPIVDYLWLLGMPGAILALVFPAPAVSRWQTLFTACYMLTHALIVLVGLSAMAMGECPRAGKAPMALIFLQALALTAFFVNRALGTDFLFLSAPPIGTPLVWIGSAGYGAYIACLQGMMTLLCLAMDSAGRQLFGGKYRPADFFAIQKSKNAV
;
A
#
# COMPACT_ATOMS: atom_id res chain seq x y z
N MET A 1 -1.32 -24.62 -8.28
CA MET A 1 -1.85 -24.43 -6.90
C MET A 1 -1.67 -23.00 -6.41
N ALA A 2 -0.71 -22.23 -6.93
CA ALA A 2 -0.42 -20.86 -6.49
C ALA A 2 -1.61 -19.90 -6.62
N LYS A 3 -2.43 -20.00 -7.69
CA LYS A 3 -3.64 -19.15 -7.85
C LYS A 3 -4.64 -19.31 -6.70
N MET A 4 -4.81 -20.53 -6.17
CA MET A 4 -5.71 -20.79 -5.04
C MET A 4 -5.15 -20.19 -3.75
N TRP A 5 -3.84 -20.34 -3.53
CA TRP A 5 -3.16 -19.74 -2.37
C TRP A 5 -3.24 -18.22 -2.40
N ARG A 6 -3.00 -17.61 -3.57
CA ARG A 6 -3.13 -16.16 -3.76
C ARG A 6 -4.54 -15.68 -3.42
N ARG A 7 -5.59 -16.37 -3.90
CA ARG A 7 -6.99 -16.03 -3.55
C ARG A 7 -7.28 -16.14 -2.06
N ARG A 8 -6.72 -17.15 -1.37
CA ARG A 8 -6.84 -17.27 0.09
C ARG A 8 -6.21 -16.08 0.81
N MET A 9 -5.00 -15.66 0.39
CA MET A 9 -4.36 -14.45 0.93
C MET A 9 -5.23 -13.21 0.72
N GLY A 10 -5.84 -13.04 -0.47
CA GLY A 10 -6.78 -11.95 -0.74
C GLY A 10 -7.99 -11.97 0.21
N GLY A 11 -8.58 -13.15 0.43
CA GLY A 11 -9.67 -13.32 1.41
C GLY A 11 -9.25 -12.96 2.84
N MET A 12 -8.04 -13.36 3.25
CA MET A 12 -7.49 -13.01 4.56
C MET A 12 -7.27 -11.51 4.73
N ILE A 13 -6.82 -10.80 3.67
CA ILE A 13 -6.70 -9.33 3.70
C ILE A 13 -8.07 -8.69 3.94
N LEU A 14 -9.08 -9.08 3.17
CA LEU A 14 -10.43 -8.52 3.32
C LEU A 14 -11.02 -8.81 4.70
N CYS A 15 -10.83 -10.02 5.22
CA CYS A 15 -11.25 -10.39 6.56
C CYS A 15 -10.55 -9.53 7.64
N SER A 16 -9.24 -9.35 7.52
CA SER A 16 -8.44 -8.51 8.42
C SER A 16 -8.89 -7.05 8.38
N MET A 17 -9.13 -6.49 7.19
CA MET A 17 -9.64 -5.13 7.03
C MET A 17 -11.05 -4.95 7.59
N ALA A 18 -11.93 -5.94 7.38
CA ALA A 18 -13.27 -5.92 7.95
C ALA A 18 -13.20 -5.97 9.48
N CYS A 19 -12.31 -6.80 10.04
CA CYS A 19 -12.09 -6.93 11.47
C CYS A 19 -11.66 -5.59 12.10
N THR A 20 -10.62 -4.94 11.56
CA THR A 20 -10.16 -3.63 12.06
C THR A 20 -11.21 -2.53 11.89
N THR A 21 -11.96 -2.56 10.79
CA THR A 21 -13.07 -1.62 10.53
C THR A 21 -14.18 -1.78 11.57
N VAL A 22 -14.61 -3.01 11.86
CA VAL A 22 -15.62 -3.29 12.88
C VAL A 22 -15.13 -2.84 14.26
N MET A 23 -13.85 -3.07 14.58
CA MET A 23 -13.29 -2.62 15.85
C MET A 23 -13.34 -1.10 16.03
N LEU A 24 -12.97 -0.35 14.98
CA LEU A 24 -13.04 1.11 14.98
C LEU A 24 -14.50 1.59 15.03
N ALA A 25 -15.40 0.92 14.33
CA ALA A 25 -16.83 1.23 14.33
C ALA A 25 -17.45 1.07 15.73
N VAL A 26 -17.15 -0.03 16.43
CA VAL A 26 -17.65 -0.27 17.80
C VAL A 26 -17.10 0.77 18.80
N GLN A 27 -15.96 1.39 18.50
CA GLN A 27 -15.39 2.48 19.29
C GLN A 27 -15.92 3.87 18.89
N GLY A 28 -16.87 3.96 17.95
CA GLY A 28 -17.38 5.23 17.43
C GLY A 28 -16.41 5.97 16.49
N ARG A 29 -15.29 5.34 16.11
CA ARG A 29 -14.22 5.91 15.28
C ARG A 29 -14.35 5.53 13.81
N ILE A 30 -15.59 5.43 13.32
CA ILE A 30 -15.89 5.02 11.94
C ILE A 30 -15.25 5.94 10.90
N ARG A 31 -15.01 7.21 11.24
CA ARG A 31 -14.34 8.19 10.37
C ARG A 31 -12.91 7.78 10.04
N GLU A 32 -12.22 7.09 10.95
CA GLU A 32 -10.85 6.61 10.75
C GLU A 32 -10.79 5.29 9.97
N ALA A 33 -11.93 4.62 9.81
CA ALA A 33 -12.01 3.38 9.04
C ALA A 33 -12.06 3.62 7.51
N ILE A 34 -12.13 4.88 7.07
CA ILE A 34 -12.10 5.21 5.64
C ILE A 34 -10.71 4.83 5.09
N PRO A 35 -10.62 4.00 4.03
CA PRO A 35 -9.37 3.42 3.56
C PRO A 35 -8.55 4.41 2.70
N LEU A 36 -8.28 5.61 3.23
CA LEU A 36 -7.50 6.65 2.55
C LEU A 36 -6.01 6.64 2.94
N HIS A 37 -5.62 5.86 3.93
CA HIS A 37 -4.20 5.59 4.17
C HIS A 37 -3.62 4.71 3.04
N LEU A 38 -2.35 4.95 2.73
CA LEU A 38 -1.62 4.20 1.70
C LEU A 38 -1.64 2.69 1.97
N CYS A 39 -1.55 2.27 3.23
CA CYS A 39 -1.63 0.87 3.63
C CYS A 39 -3.01 0.24 3.35
N SER A 40 -4.11 0.96 3.61
CA SER A 40 -5.47 0.50 3.32
C SER A 40 -5.71 0.39 1.81
N VAL A 41 -5.25 1.38 1.04
CA VAL A 41 -5.30 1.32 -0.43
C VAL A 41 -4.44 0.16 -0.96
N SER A 42 -3.27 -0.06 -0.38
CA SER A 42 -2.38 -1.17 -0.73
C SER A 42 -2.97 -2.54 -0.38
N ALA A 43 -3.67 -2.65 0.75
CA ALA A 43 -4.40 -3.84 1.14
C ALA A 43 -5.53 -4.15 0.15
N LEU A 44 -6.34 -3.15 -0.23
CA LEU A 44 -7.38 -3.31 -1.25
C LEU A 44 -6.78 -3.68 -2.61
N ALA A 45 -5.70 -3.02 -3.03
CA ALA A 45 -5.01 -3.33 -4.27
C ALA A 45 -4.46 -4.77 -4.26
N ALA A 46 -3.85 -5.21 -3.16
CA ALA A 46 -3.38 -6.59 -3.00
C ALA A 46 -4.55 -7.60 -3.02
N ALA A 47 -5.66 -7.29 -2.35
CA ALA A 47 -6.87 -8.11 -2.43
C ALA A 47 -7.40 -8.20 -3.86
N VAL A 48 -7.48 -7.08 -4.59
CA VAL A 48 -7.90 -7.07 -6.00
C VAL A 48 -6.94 -7.91 -6.83
N LEU A 49 -5.63 -7.73 -6.70
CA LEU A 49 -4.63 -8.55 -7.43
C LEU A 49 -4.81 -10.04 -7.14
N ALA A 50 -5.17 -10.37 -5.91
CA ALA A 50 -5.33 -11.75 -5.50
C ALA A 50 -6.50 -12.47 -6.21
N PHE A 51 -7.59 -11.76 -6.49
CA PHE A 51 -8.73 -12.31 -7.21
C PHE A 51 -8.64 -12.09 -8.73
N MET A 52 -8.20 -10.89 -9.12
CA MET A 52 -8.12 -10.37 -10.47
C MET A 52 -6.72 -9.79 -10.72
N PRO A 53 -5.77 -10.61 -11.20
CA PRO A 53 -4.46 -10.11 -11.55
C PRO A 53 -4.60 -9.04 -12.65
N VAL A 54 -4.09 -7.83 -12.41
CA VAL A 54 -4.08 -6.73 -13.40
C VAL A 54 -2.77 -5.96 -13.33
N GLN A 55 -2.21 -5.64 -14.50
CA GLN A 55 -0.88 -5.04 -14.61
C GLN A 55 -0.69 -3.75 -13.81
N PRO A 56 -1.62 -2.78 -13.85
CA PRO A 56 -1.42 -1.53 -13.11
C PRO A 56 -1.33 -1.73 -11.60
N ILE A 57 -2.01 -2.75 -11.07
CA ILE A 57 -1.96 -3.07 -9.63
C ILE A 57 -0.62 -3.72 -9.27
N VAL A 58 -0.07 -4.58 -10.12
CA VAL A 58 1.29 -5.12 -9.92
C VAL A 58 2.31 -3.98 -9.84
N ASP A 59 2.24 -3.03 -10.78
CA ASP A 59 3.14 -1.87 -10.80
C ASP A 59 2.98 -1.01 -9.54
N TYR A 60 1.74 -0.72 -9.13
CA TYR A 60 1.43 0.05 -7.93
C TYR A 60 1.94 -0.64 -6.66
N LEU A 61 1.68 -1.94 -6.50
CA LEU A 61 2.14 -2.69 -5.34
C LEU A 61 3.66 -2.76 -5.28
N TRP A 62 4.35 -2.90 -6.40
CA TRP A 62 5.82 -2.85 -6.43
C TRP A 62 6.36 -1.48 -6.02
N LEU A 63 5.80 -0.40 -6.57
CA LEU A 63 6.36 0.95 -6.41
C LEU A 63 6.01 1.62 -5.07
N LEU A 64 4.83 1.34 -4.51
CA LEU A 64 4.32 2.00 -3.31
C LEU A 64 3.86 1.00 -2.24
N GLY A 65 3.12 -0.04 -2.62
CA GLY A 65 2.44 -0.91 -1.65
C GLY A 65 3.37 -1.80 -0.82
N MET A 66 4.24 -2.57 -1.48
CA MET A 66 5.22 -3.46 -0.85
C MET A 66 6.26 -2.69 -0.03
N PRO A 67 6.96 -1.66 -0.54
CA PRO A 67 7.93 -0.93 0.27
C PRO A 67 7.27 -0.25 1.48
N GLY A 68 6.08 0.34 1.30
CA GLY A 68 5.30 0.89 2.41
C GLY A 68 4.92 -0.17 3.45
N ALA A 69 4.50 -1.35 3.01
CA ALA A 69 4.16 -2.46 3.90
C ALA A 69 5.37 -3.04 4.64
N ILE A 70 6.53 -3.11 4.00
CA ILE A 70 7.78 -3.51 4.66
C ILE A 70 8.16 -2.50 5.75
N LEU A 71 8.13 -1.19 5.44
CA LEU A 71 8.39 -0.16 6.44
C LEU A 71 7.41 -0.21 7.61
N ALA A 72 6.13 -0.48 7.34
CA ALA A 72 5.10 -0.64 8.36
C ALA A 72 5.29 -1.88 9.26
N LEU A 73 5.95 -2.93 8.76
CA LEU A 73 6.33 -4.11 9.54
C LEU A 73 7.60 -3.88 10.37
N VAL A 74 8.58 -3.17 9.83
CA VAL A 74 9.84 -2.85 10.52
C VAL A 74 9.62 -1.78 11.61
N PHE A 75 8.78 -0.79 11.32
CA PHE A 75 8.44 0.31 12.22
C PHE A 75 6.93 0.34 12.48
N PRO A 76 6.41 -0.62 13.29
CA PRO A 76 4.99 -0.73 13.51
C PRO A 76 4.44 0.41 14.35
N ALA A 77 3.46 1.13 13.81
CA ALA A 77 2.74 2.20 14.49
C ALA A 77 1.21 2.06 14.30
N PRO A 78 0.59 0.97 14.79
CA PRO A 78 -0.86 0.79 14.67
C PRO A 78 -1.61 1.84 15.51
N ALA A 79 -2.81 2.20 15.07
CA ALA A 79 -3.71 3.03 15.86
C ALA A 79 -4.03 2.38 17.22
N VAL A 80 -4.20 3.21 18.24
CA VAL A 80 -4.58 2.77 19.58
C VAL A 80 -6.02 2.23 19.54
N SER A 81 -6.26 1.07 20.14
CA SER A 81 -7.59 0.43 20.18
C SER A 81 -7.80 -0.27 21.52
N ARG A 82 -9.06 -0.34 21.99
CA ARG A 82 -9.44 -1.12 23.18
C ARG A 82 -9.02 -2.59 23.08
N TRP A 83 -8.98 -3.13 21.87
CA TRP A 83 -8.52 -4.49 21.57
C TRP A 83 -7.13 -4.47 20.94
N GLN A 84 -6.17 -3.82 21.61
CA GLN A 84 -4.85 -3.53 21.05
C GLN A 84 -4.15 -4.77 20.47
N THR A 85 -4.17 -5.90 21.18
CA THR A 85 -3.51 -7.14 20.71
C THR A 85 -4.07 -7.61 19.37
N LEU A 86 -5.40 -7.66 19.24
CA LEU A 86 -6.04 -8.13 18.02
C LEU A 86 -5.92 -7.10 16.88
N PHE A 87 -6.02 -5.81 17.20
CA PHE A 87 -5.82 -4.74 16.21
C PHE A 87 -4.39 -4.74 15.65
N THR A 88 -3.39 -4.90 16.52
CA THR A 88 -1.98 -5.05 16.11
C THR A 88 -1.77 -6.33 15.31
N ALA A 89 -2.38 -7.45 15.69
CA ALA A 89 -2.28 -8.70 14.93
C ALA A 89 -2.86 -8.54 13.51
N CYS A 90 -4.04 -7.96 13.36
CA CYS A 90 -4.63 -7.65 12.06
C CYS A 90 -3.79 -6.66 11.26
N TYR A 91 -3.22 -5.64 11.91
CA TYR A 91 -2.29 -4.72 11.29
C TYR A 91 -1.07 -5.46 10.72
N MET A 92 -0.37 -6.27 11.52
CA MET A 92 0.80 -7.02 11.06
C MET A 92 0.45 -8.00 9.96
N LEU A 93 -0.66 -8.74 10.11
CA LEU A 93 -1.14 -9.69 9.12
C LEU A 93 -1.42 -9.02 7.78
N THR A 94 -2.08 -7.86 7.78
CA THR A 94 -2.42 -7.13 6.54
C THR A 94 -1.15 -6.73 5.79
N HIS A 95 -0.17 -6.16 6.50
CA HIS A 95 1.08 -5.72 5.86
C HIS A 95 1.92 -6.89 5.36
N ALA A 96 2.00 -7.99 6.13
CA ALA A 96 2.65 -9.21 5.67
C ALA A 96 1.98 -9.77 4.41
N LEU A 97 0.65 -9.80 4.35
CA LEU A 97 -0.09 -10.29 3.19
C LEU A 97 0.07 -9.40 1.96
N ILE A 98 0.18 -8.07 2.10
CA ILE A 98 0.49 -7.17 0.98
C ILE A 98 1.81 -7.58 0.32
N VAL A 99 2.85 -7.81 1.14
CA VAL A 99 4.18 -8.24 0.66
C VAL A 99 4.10 -9.62 0.02
N LEU A 100 3.45 -10.59 0.68
CA LEU A 100 3.33 -11.96 0.18
C LEU A 100 2.52 -12.04 -1.13
N VAL A 101 1.46 -11.24 -1.27
CA VAL A 101 0.70 -11.17 -2.53
C VAL A 101 1.57 -10.63 -3.66
N GLY A 102 2.32 -9.55 -3.42
CA GLY A 102 3.27 -9.01 -4.40
C GLY A 102 4.35 -10.03 -4.79
N LEU A 103 4.96 -10.70 -3.81
CA LEU A 103 5.92 -11.79 -4.05
C LEU A 103 5.31 -12.95 -4.83
N SER A 104 4.07 -13.34 -4.51
CA SER A 104 3.39 -14.42 -5.23
C SER A 104 3.13 -14.07 -6.70
N ALA A 105 2.82 -12.81 -7.00
CA ALA A 105 2.66 -12.33 -8.36
C ALA A 105 3.97 -12.47 -9.15
N MET A 106 5.09 -12.00 -8.57
CA MET A 106 6.42 -12.14 -9.16
C MET A 106 6.82 -13.61 -9.35
N ALA A 107 6.52 -14.48 -8.39
CA ALA A 107 6.77 -15.92 -8.50
C ALA A 107 5.95 -16.59 -9.62
N MET A 108 4.78 -16.05 -9.95
CA MET A 108 3.96 -16.48 -11.09
C MET A 108 4.37 -15.82 -12.42
N GLY A 109 5.40 -14.99 -12.44
CA GLY A 109 5.87 -14.25 -13.62
C GLY A 109 5.11 -12.95 -13.91
N GLU A 110 4.20 -12.54 -13.02
CA GLU A 110 3.51 -11.26 -13.09
C GLU A 110 4.43 -10.16 -12.55
N CYS A 111 5.33 -9.65 -13.40
CA CYS A 111 6.34 -8.67 -13.01
C CYS A 111 5.87 -7.21 -13.20
N PRO A 112 6.40 -6.26 -12.41
CA PRO A 112 6.13 -4.84 -12.60
C PRO A 112 6.79 -4.29 -13.87
N ARG A 113 6.13 -3.34 -14.52
CA ARG A 113 6.68 -2.61 -15.68
C ARG A 113 7.67 -1.54 -15.22
N ALA A 114 8.80 -1.48 -15.90
CA ALA A 114 9.76 -0.39 -15.75
C ALA A 114 9.20 0.96 -16.22
N GLY A 115 9.68 2.05 -15.61
CA GLY A 115 9.35 3.42 -16.01
C GLY A 115 7.95 3.85 -15.61
N LYS A 116 7.34 3.19 -14.61
CA LYS A 116 5.97 3.49 -14.15
C LYS A 116 5.93 4.33 -12.88
N ALA A 117 7.08 4.71 -12.32
CA ALA A 117 7.16 5.68 -11.22
C ALA A 117 6.31 6.95 -11.44
N PRO A 118 6.31 7.63 -12.61
CA PRO A 118 5.49 8.82 -12.80
C PRO A 118 3.98 8.56 -12.64
N MET A 119 3.50 7.40 -13.11
CA MET A 119 2.09 7.02 -12.98
C MET A 119 1.72 6.71 -11.52
N ALA A 120 2.61 6.03 -10.78
CA ALA A 120 2.42 5.80 -9.36
C ALA A 120 2.40 7.11 -8.55
N LEU A 121 3.25 8.08 -8.92
CA LEU A 121 3.28 9.41 -8.29
C LEU A 121 2.02 10.22 -8.61
N ILE A 122 1.52 10.20 -9.85
CA ILE A 122 0.24 10.84 -10.20
C ILE A 122 -0.91 10.24 -9.38
N PHE A 123 -0.94 8.91 -9.25
CA PHE A 123 -1.92 8.24 -8.39
C PHE A 123 -1.79 8.68 -6.92
N LEU A 124 -0.56 8.76 -6.41
CA LEU A 124 -0.30 9.25 -5.06
C LEU A 124 -0.79 10.69 -4.87
N GLN A 125 -0.57 11.59 -5.84
CA GLN A 125 -1.10 12.96 -5.76
C GLN A 125 -2.62 12.99 -5.75
N ALA A 126 -3.28 12.18 -6.58
CA ALA A 126 -4.75 12.09 -6.60
C ALA A 126 -5.30 11.58 -5.26
N LEU A 127 -4.65 10.55 -4.69
CA LEU A 127 -5.00 10.03 -3.37
C LEU A 127 -4.76 11.08 -2.27
N ALA A 128 -3.62 11.78 -2.30
CA ALA A 128 -3.27 12.82 -1.34
C ALA A 128 -4.24 14.01 -1.40
N LEU A 129 -4.63 14.44 -2.61
CA LEU A 129 -5.62 15.50 -2.79
C LEU A 129 -6.99 15.09 -2.23
N THR A 130 -7.41 13.85 -2.49
CA THR A 130 -8.65 13.29 -1.93
C THR A 130 -8.58 13.25 -0.40
N ALA A 131 -7.49 12.71 0.15
CA ALA A 131 -7.25 12.65 1.58
C ALA A 131 -7.23 14.04 2.23
N PHE A 132 -6.65 15.05 1.58
CA PHE A 132 -6.62 16.43 2.06
C PHE A 132 -8.03 17.00 2.29
N PHE A 133 -8.92 16.87 1.28
CA PHE A 133 -10.30 17.35 1.41
C PHE A 133 -11.09 16.57 2.48
N VAL A 134 -10.90 15.25 2.54
CA VAL A 134 -11.57 14.41 3.55
C VAL A 134 -11.07 14.72 4.96
N ASN A 135 -9.76 14.92 5.14
CA ASN A 135 -9.17 15.35 6.42
C ASN A 135 -9.78 16.65 6.90
N ARG A 136 -9.92 17.64 6.01
CA ARG A 136 -10.54 18.92 6.34
C ARG A 136 -12.01 18.80 6.73
N ALA A 137 -12.76 17.92 6.06
CA ALA A 137 -14.18 17.73 6.31
C ALA A 137 -14.46 16.91 7.58
N LEU A 138 -13.63 15.91 7.88
CA LEU A 138 -13.90 14.93 8.95
C LEU A 138 -13.06 15.13 10.21
N GLY A 139 -12.03 16.00 10.16
CA GLY A 139 -11.07 16.22 11.24
C GLY A 139 -10.09 15.06 11.42
N THR A 140 -9.78 14.34 10.34
CA THR A 140 -8.88 13.18 10.34
C THR A 140 -7.48 13.56 9.84
N ASP A 141 -6.52 12.62 9.92
CA ASP A 141 -5.16 12.81 9.43
C ASP A 141 -4.67 11.66 8.53
N PHE A 142 -5.40 11.41 7.45
CA PHE A 142 -4.99 10.49 6.40
C PHE A 142 -3.69 10.94 5.75
N LEU A 143 -2.80 9.98 5.49
CA LEU A 143 -1.48 10.19 4.89
C LEU A 143 -0.57 11.18 5.65
N PHE A 144 -0.90 11.52 6.90
CA PHE A 144 -0.19 12.53 7.69
C PHE A 144 -0.14 13.89 6.97
N LEU A 145 -1.22 14.29 6.30
CA LEU A 145 -1.26 15.55 5.57
C LEU A 145 -1.59 16.76 6.46
N SER A 146 -2.12 16.54 7.65
CA SER A 146 -2.60 17.58 8.54
C SER A 146 -1.56 17.96 9.59
N ALA A 147 -0.84 16.98 10.15
CA ALA A 147 0.19 17.22 11.15
C ALA A 147 1.33 16.19 11.10
N PRO A 148 2.56 16.61 11.44
CA PRO A 148 3.66 15.66 11.60
C PRO A 148 3.38 14.71 12.77
N PRO A 149 3.60 13.39 12.59
CA PRO A 149 3.43 12.45 13.68
C PRO A 149 4.43 12.74 14.81
N ILE A 150 3.90 12.87 16.03
CA ILE A 150 4.67 13.21 17.23
C ILE A 150 5.75 12.14 17.47
N GLY A 151 6.95 12.57 17.85
CA GLY A 151 8.07 11.65 18.10
C GLY A 151 8.83 11.22 16.84
N THR A 152 8.54 11.81 15.68
CA THR A 152 9.31 11.60 14.46
C THR A 152 10.15 12.83 14.10
N PRO A 153 11.25 12.67 13.35
CA PRO A 153 12.03 13.81 12.83
C PRO A 153 11.21 14.79 11.99
N LEU A 154 10.04 14.37 11.48
CA LEU A 154 9.13 15.22 10.72
C LEU A 154 8.59 16.39 11.53
N VAL A 155 8.58 16.32 12.86
CA VAL A 155 8.17 17.43 13.73
C VAL A 155 9.09 18.64 13.55
N TRP A 156 10.40 18.42 13.42
CA TRP A 156 11.39 19.49 13.20
C TRP A 156 11.26 20.11 11.81
N ILE A 157 10.88 19.31 10.81
CA ILE A 157 10.61 19.83 9.46
C ILE A 157 9.27 20.59 9.45
N GLY A 158 8.28 20.11 10.20
CA GLY A 158 6.99 20.77 10.40
C GLY A 158 7.12 22.14 11.07
N SER A 159 8.05 22.31 12.01
CA SER A 159 8.29 23.62 12.63
C SER A 159 8.91 24.65 11.70
N ALA A 160 9.60 24.21 10.62
CA ALA A 160 10.07 25.10 9.56
C ALA A 160 8.94 25.60 8.63
N GLY A 161 7.76 24.97 8.69
CA GLY A 161 6.55 25.40 8.00
C GLY A 161 5.86 24.26 7.25
N TYR A 162 4.54 24.40 7.06
CA TYR A 162 3.70 23.39 6.41
C TYR A 162 4.17 23.03 4.99
N GLY A 163 4.62 24.02 4.21
CA GLY A 163 5.15 23.78 2.87
C GLY A 163 6.42 22.91 2.86
N ALA A 164 7.34 23.15 3.79
CA ALA A 164 8.56 22.34 3.93
C ALA A 164 8.23 20.91 4.34
N TYR A 165 7.25 20.74 5.23
CA TYR A 165 6.75 19.43 5.64
C TYR A 165 6.17 18.62 4.48
N ILE A 166 5.24 19.21 3.71
CA ILE A 166 4.63 18.53 2.56
C ILE A 166 5.68 18.25 1.47
N ALA A 167 6.61 19.18 1.22
CA ALA A 167 7.71 18.96 0.28
C ALA A 167 8.62 17.80 0.72
N CYS A 168 8.87 17.65 2.03
CA CYS A 168 9.62 16.53 2.57
C CYS A 168 8.89 15.20 2.36
N LEU A 169 7.60 15.12 2.71
CA LEU A 169 6.79 13.92 2.47
C LEU A 169 6.77 13.53 0.98
N GLN A 170 6.56 14.52 0.11
CA GLN A 170 6.61 14.34 -1.34
C GLN A 170 7.98 13.82 -1.80
N GLY A 171 9.06 14.41 -1.28
CA GLY A 171 10.43 14.03 -1.58
C GLY A 171 10.71 12.58 -1.18
N MET A 172 10.33 12.18 0.04
CA MET A 172 10.49 10.80 0.52
C MET A 172 9.76 9.79 -0.37
N MET A 173 8.50 10.07 -0.72
CA MET A 173 7.72 9.16 -1.57
C MET A 173 8.26 9.12 -3.01
N THR A 174 8.71 10.25 -3.54
CA THR A 174 9.34 10.34 -4.86
C THR A 174 10.63 9.55 -4.91
N LEU A 175 11.51 9.72 -3.93
CA LEU A 175 12.75 8.96 -3.80
C LEU A 175 12.48 7.45 -3.70
N LEU A 176 11.48 7.05 -2.90
CA LEU A 176 11.08 5.66 -2.78
C LEU A 176 10.60 5.08 -4.11
N CYS A 177 9.71 5.77 -4.82
CA CYS A 177 9.22 5.33 -6.13
C CYS A 177 10.35 5.23 -7.17
N LEU A 178 11.27 6.21 -7.20
CA LEU A 178 12.40 6.19 -8.14
C LEU A 178 13.38 5.06 -7.82
N ALA A 179 13.66 4.82 -6.54
CA ALA A 179 14.49 3.70 -6.10
C ALA A 179 13.86 2.36 -6.50
N MET A 180 12.55 2.21 -6.30
CA MET A 180 11.82 0.99 -6.64
C MET A 180 11.68 0.78 -8.15
N ASP A 181 11.51 1.85 -8.93
CA ASP A 181 11.52 1.76 -10.40
C ASP A 181 12.91 1.39 -10.92
N SER A 182 13.98 1.92 -10.32
CA SER A 182 15.36 1.54 -10.62
C SER A 182 15.62 0.06 -10.31
N ALA A 183 15.21 -0.40 -9.13
CA ALA A 183 15.30 -1.81 -8.75
C ALA A 183 14.50 -2.71 -9.70
N GLY A 184 13.29 -2.27 -10.08
CA GLY A 184 12.46 -2.97 -11.07
C GLY A 184 13.14 -3.09 -12.43
N ARG A 185 13.82 -2.04 -12.90
CA ARG A 185 14.62 -2.09 -14.13
C ARG A 185 15.79 -3.08 -14.04
N GLN A 186 16.47 -3.15 -12.90
CA GLN A 186 17.58 -4.08 -12.71
C GLN A 186 17.10 -5.54 -12.63
N LEU A 187 15.98 -5.79 -11.94
CA LEU A 187 15.45 -7.13 -11.74
C LEU A 187 14.68 -7.66 -12.96
N PHE A 188 13.95 -6.79 -13.68
CA PHE A 188 12.97 -7.18 -14.70
C PHE A 188 13.16 -6.53 -16.08
N GLY A 189 14.05 -5.53 -16.21
CA GLY A 189 14.11 -4.62 -17.37
C GLY A 189 14.49 -5.23 -18.72
N GLY A 190 15.03 -6.46 -18.75
CA GLY A 190 15.39 -7.13 -20.00
C GLY A 190 14.39 -8.20 -20.49
N LYS A 191 13.38 -8.57 -19.69
CA LYS A 191 12.65 -9.84 -19.90
C LYS A 191 11.13 -9.72 -19.99
N TYR A 192 10.54 -8.58 -19.60
CA TYR A 192 9.10 -8.50 -19.39
C TYR A 192 8.38 -7.66 -20.44
N ARG A 193 7.51 -8.29 -21.23
CA ARG A 193 6.59 -7.61 -22.17
C ARG A 193 5.16 -7.70 -21.63
N PRO A 194 4.32 -6.65 -21.81
CA PRO A 194 2.91 -6.72 -21.40
C PRO A 194 2.12 -7.91 -21.99
N ALA A 195 2.53 -8.41 -23.16
CA ALA A 195 1.95 -9.62 -23.76
C ALA A 195 2.16 -10.87 -22.90
N ASP A 196 3.28 -10.95 -22.18
CA ASP A 196 3.65 -12.08 -21.33
C ASP A 196 2.68 -12.19 -20.14
N PHE A 197 2.23 -11.04 -19.60
CA PHE A 197 1.21 -11.00 -18.54
C PHE A 197 -0.07 -11.73 -18.95
N PHE A 198 -0.61 -11.41 -20.13
CA PHE A 198 -1.85 -12.03 -20.62
C PHE A 198 -1.64 -13.51 -20.95
N ALA A 199 -0.46 -13.89 -21.43
CA ALA A 199 -0.11 -15.29 -21.66
C ALA A 199 -0.08 -16.08 -20.34
N ILE A 200 0.51 -15.54 -19.27
CA ILE A 200 0.56 -16.14 -17.94
C ILE A 200 -0.85 -16.35 -17.38
N GLN A 201 -1.75 -15.39 -17.57
CA GLN A 201 -3.14 -15.50 -17.11
C GLN A 201 -3.92 -16.59 -17.82
N LYS A 202 -3.73 -16.72 -19.15
CA LYS A 202 -4.37 -17.74 -19.99
C LYS A 202 -3.77 -19.13 -19.82
N SER A 203 -2.53 -19.23 -19.34
CA SER A 203 -1.90 -20.51 -19.03
C SER A 203 -2.68 -21.24 -17.93
N LYS A 204 -3.24 -22.41 -18.29
CA LYS A 204 -3.87 -23.36 -17.35
C LYS A 204 -2.86 -23.92 -16.34
N ASN A 205 -1.57 -23.79 -16.63
CA ASN A 205 -0.45 -24.38 -15.90
C ASN A 205 0.43 -23.35 -15.18
N ALA A 206 -0.04 -22.12 -14.93
CA ALA A 206 0.69 -21.22 -14.03
C ALA A 206 0.66 -21.83 -12.61
N VAL A 207 1.74 -22.54 -12.31
CA VAL A 207 1.99 -23.44 -11.17
C VAL A 207 1.73 -22.74 -9.85
#